data_AF-A0A3D1S1S5-F1
#
_entry.id   AF-A0A3D1S1S5-F1
#
_cell.length_a   1.000
_cell.length_b   1.000
_cell.length_c   1.000
_cell.angle_alpha   90.00
_cell.angle_beta   90.00
_cell.angle_gamma   90.00
#
_symmetry.space_group_name_H-M   'P 1'
#
loop_
_entity.id
_entity.type
_entity.pdbx_description
1 polymer ?
#
loop_
_entity_poly.entity_id
_entity_poly.type
_entity_poly.pdbx_seq_one_letter_code
_entity_poly.pdbx_strand_id
1 'polypeptide(L)'
;MHKNGFTLIELIVVVSILGILSITALPRFLDISNEALVTKLNSMKNNLESATYRVYAKALLAEKITGTQTITIDGDMITINSGYPIGNWDGT
;
A
#
# COMPACT_ATOMS: atom_id res chain seq x y z
N MET A 1 -28.81 -40.82 27.99
CA MET A 1 -27.93 -39.78 27.42
C MET A 1 -26.71 -40.49 26.83
N HIS A 2 -26.68 -40.73 25.51
CA HIS A 2 -25.49 -41.30 24.86
C HIS A 2 -24.48 -40.18 24.62
N LYS A 3 -23.30 -40.26 25.24
CA LYS A 3 -22.14 -39.46 24.85
C LYS A 3 -21.60 -40.08 23.55
N ASN A 4 -21.88 -39.45 22.42
CA ASN A 4 -21.19 -39.74 21.16
C ASN A 4 -19.77 -39.19 21.28
N GLY A 5 -18.86 -39.99 21.82
CA GLY A 5 -17.43 -39.68 21.81
C GLY A 5 -16.89 -39.79 20.39
N PHE A 6 -16.04 -38.84 20.01
CA PHE A 6 -15.32 -38.86 18.74
C PHE A 6 -14.39 -40.08 18.68
N THR A 7 -14.34 -40.78 17.55
CA THR A 7 -13.45 -41.94 17.40
C THR A 7 -12.00 -41.50 17.25
N LEU A 8 -11.06 -42.32 17.71
CA LEU A 8 -9.62 -42.05 17.52
C LEU A 8 -9.25 -41.96 16.03
N ILE A 9 -9.91 -42.76 15.19
CA ILE A 9 -9.68 -42.74 13.74
C ILE A 9 -10.16 -41.44 13.10
N GLU A 10 -11.30 -40.89 13.52
CA GLU A 10 -11.77 -39.59 13.02
C GLU A 10 -10.77 -38.49 13.38
N LEU A 11 -10.20 -38.51 14.60
CA LEU A 11 -9.20 -37.51 14.98
C LEU A 11 -7.97 -37.60 14.09
N ILE A 12 -7.43 -38.81 13.89
CA ILE A 12 -6.24 -39.05 13.06
C ILE A 12 -6.47 -38.63 11.61
N VAL A 13 -7.62 -38.97 11.01
CA VAL A 13 -7.95 -38.60 9.63
C VAL A 13 -8.08 -37.07 9.50
N VAL A 14 -8.63 -36.38 10.50
CA VAL A 14 -8.74 -34.91 10.45
C VAL A 14 -7.38 -34.23 10.52
N VAL A 15 -6.51 -34.59 11.47
CA VAL A 15 -5.16 -33.99 11.52
C VAL A 15 -4.29 -34.39 10.33
N SER A 16 -4.48 -35.58 9.74
CA SER A 16 -3.75 -35.97 8.54
C SER A 16 -4.16 -35.13 7.32
N ILE A 17 -5.46 -34.89 7.13
CA ILE A 17 -5.97 -34.01 6.07
C ILE A 17 -5.49 -32.57 6.29
N LEU A 18 -5.63 -32.04 7.51
CA LEU A 18 -5.15 -30.69 7.84
C LEU A 18 -3.64 -30.54 7.64
N GLY A 19 -2.85 -31.58 7.93
CA GLY A 19 -1.41 -31.60 7.66
C GLY A 19 -1.07 -31.47 6.19
N ILE A 20 -1.74 -32.25 5.32
CA ILE A 20 -1.52 -32.20 3.86
C ILE A 20 -1.92 -30.83 3.30
N LEU A 21 -3.10 -30.33 3.68
CA LEU A 21 -3.59 -29.02 3.22
C LEU A 21 -2.66 -27.89 3.65
N SER A 22 -2.15 -27.91 4.88
CA SER A 22 -1.27 -26.87 5.42
C SER A 22 0.05 -26.76 4.65
N ILE A 23 0.64 -27.90 4.26
CA ILE A 23 1.89 -27.94 3.49
C ILE A 23 1.71 -27.30 2.11
N THR A 24 0.55 -27.52 1.46
CA THR A 24 0.27 -26.93 0.14
C THR A 24 -0.06 -25.44 0.19
N ALA A 25 -0.64 -24.94 1.30
CA ALA A 25 -1.04 -23.55 1.45
C ALA A 25 0.10 -22.61 1.88
N LEU A 26 1.06 -23.11 2.65
CA LEU A 26 2.12 -22.28 3.25
C LEU A 26 3.03 -21.58 2.22
N PRO A 27 3.56 -22.24 1.17
CA PRO A 27 4.45 -21.58 0.20
C PRO A 27 3.76 -20.41 -0.50
N ARG A 28 2.54 -20.65 -1.00
CA ARG A 28 1.73 -19.63 -1.68
C ARG A 28 1.36 -18.46 -0.75
N PHE A 29 1.11 -18.73 0.53
CA PHE A 29 0.79 -17.68 1.50
C PHE A 29 1.96 -16.71 1.71
N LEU A 30 3.18 -17.23 1.78
CA LEU A 30 4.39 -16.41 1.91
C LEU A 30 4.66 -15.58 0.65
N ASP A 31 4.49 -16.17 -0.53
CA ASP A 31 4.67 -15.47 -1.82
C ASP A 31 3.70 -14.30 -1.98
N ILE A 32 2.40 -14.51 -1.71
CA ILE A 32 1.37 -13.46 -1.79
C ILE A 32 1.66 -12.33 -0.79
N SER A 33 2.15 -12.67 0.41
CA SER A 33 2.43 -11.66 1.44
C SER A 33 3.54 -10.69 1.00
N ASN A 34 4.61 -11.21 0.39
CA ASN A 34 5.69 -10.39 -0.14
C ASN A 34 5.23 -9.55 -1.35
N GLU A 35 4.49 -10.16 -2.28
CA GLU A 35 3.93 -9.46 -3.44
C GLU A 35 2.96 -8.35 -3.04
N ALA A 36 2.14 -8.57 -2.00
CA ALA A 36 1.25 -7.56 -1.45
C ALA A 36 2.01 -6.37 -0.86
N LEU A 37 3.14 -6.61 -0.18
CA LEU A 37 3.99 -5.53 0.35
C LEU A 37 4.59 -4.70 -0.79
N VAL A 38 5.17 -5.36 -1.80
CA VAL A 38 5.72 -4.70 -2.98
C VAL A 38 4.63 -3.90 -3.71
N THR A 39 3.44 -4.46 -3.87
CA THR A 39 2.29 -3.78 -4.49
C THR A 39 1.85 -2.57 -3.70
N LYS A 40 1.83 -2.63 -2.37
CA LYS A 40 1.52 -1.47 -1.52
C LYS A 40 2.56 -0.36 -1.67
N LEU A 41 3.85 -0.70 -1.69
CA LEU A 41 4.93 0.27 -1.89
C LEU A 41 4.85 0.92 -3.28
N ASN A 42 4.60 0.12 -4.32
CA ASN A 42 4.38 0.62 -5.68
C ASN A 42 3.15 1.52 -5.76
N SER A 43 2.06 1.15 -5.09
CA SER A 43 0.85 1.98 -5.02
C SER A 43 1.12 3.31 -4.32
N MET A 44 1.88 3.31 -3.23
CA MET A 44 2.29 4.53 -2.54
C MET A 44 3.15 5.42 -3.43
N LYS A 45 4.14 4.84 -4.12
CA LYS A 45 4.97 5.55 -5.11
C LYS A 45 4.09 6.17 -6.21
N ASN A 46 3.21 5.40 -6.82
CA ASN A 46 2.34 5.88 -7.90
C ASN A 46 1.42 7.01 -7.44
N ASN A 47 0.91 6.92 -6.21
CA ASN A 47 0.10 7.99 -5.62
C ASN A 47 0.90 9.28 -5.44
N LEU A 48 2.15 9.18 -4.95
CA LEU A 48 3.04 10.34 -4.81
C LEU A 48 3.44 10.95 -6.15
N GLU A 49 3.73 10.12 -7.16
CA GLU A 49 4.02 10.58 -8.53
C GLU A 49 2.81 11.27 -9.15
N SER A 50 1.61 10.69 -8.98
CA SER A 50 0.36 11.28 -9.47
C SER A 50 0.05 12.62 -8.79
N ALA A 51 0.23 12.70 -7.46
CA ALA A 51 0.06 13.94 -6.72
C ALA A 51 1.05 15.01 -7.21
N THR A 52 2.32 14.64 -7.35
CA THR A 52 3.38 15.52 -7.86
C THR A 52 3.08 16.01 -9.28
N TYR A 53 2.64 15.12 -10.17
CA TYR A 53 2.25 15.48 -11.54
C TYR A 53 1.06 16.44 -11.57
N ARG A 54 0.07 16.25 -10.68
CA ARG A 54 -1.08 17.16 -10.55
C ARG A 54 -0.64 18.56 -10.10
N VAL A 55 0.29 18.64 -9.15
CA VAL A 55 0.90 19.92 -8.72
C VAL A 55 1.65 20.57 -9.88
N TYR A 56 2.49 19.80 -10.58
CA TYR A 56 3.26 20.27 -11.72
C TYR A 56 2.39 20.76 -12.87
N ALA A 57 1.32 20.06 -13.21
CA ALA A 57 0.35 20.48 -14.22
C ALA A 57 -0.31 21.82 -13.84
N LYS A 58 -0.70 22.00 -12.57
CA LYS A 58 -1.22 23.30 -12.09
C LYS A 58 -0.15 24.40 -12.13
N ALA A 59 1.10 24.09 -11.81
CA ALA A 59 2.21 25.04 -11.89
C ALA A 59 2.49 25.48 -13.33
N LEU A 60 2.45 24.56 -14.29
CA LEU A 60 2.56 24.84 -15.73
C LEU A 60 1.48 25.82 -16.20
N LEU A 61 0.22 25.55 -15.84
CA LEU A 61 -0.92 26.41 -16.21
C LEU A 61 -0.83 27.81 -15.57
N ALA A 62 -0.18 27.92 -14.42
CA ALA A 62 0.07 29.19 -13.74
C ALA A 62 1.37 29.88 -14.17
N GLU A 63 2.13 29.29 -15.11
CA GLU A 63 3.47 29.74 -15.54
C GLU A 63 4.52 29.79 -14.41
N LYS A 64 4.30 29.01 -13.35
CA LYS A 64 5.16 28.98 -12.14
C LYS A 64 6.15 27.82 -12.16
N ILE A 65 6.92 27.71 -13.24
CA ILE A 65 7.84 26.58 -13.51
C ILE A 65 9.31 26.88 -13.25
N THR A 66 9.62 28.06 -12.70
CA THR A 66 11.00 28.46 -12.39
C THR A 66 11.09 29.00 -10.96
N GLY A 67 12.13 28.58 -10.25
CA GLY A 67 12.42 29.04 -8.89
C GLY A 67 11.35 28.67 -7.86
N THR A 68 11.52 29.20 -6.65
CA THR A 68 10.57 29.00 -5.54
C THR A 68 9.37 29.91 -5.72
N GLN A 69 8.18 29.33 -5.84
CA GLN A 69 6.91 30.05 -5.98
C GLN A 69 5.83 29.38 -5.15
N THR A 70 4.68 30.07 -5.00
CA THR A 70 3.51 29.51 -4.31
C THR A 70 2.37 29.34 -5.30
N ILE A 71 1.72 28.18 -5.28
CA ILE A 71 0.48 27.93 -6.02
C ILE A 71 -0.64 27.55 -5.06
N THR A 72 -1.86 27.96 -5.39
CA THR A 72 -3.05 27.58 -4.64
C THR A 72 -3.64 26.32 -5.27
N ILE A 73 -3.69 25.24 -4.50
CA ILE A 73 -4.31 23.97 -4.90
C ILE A 73 -5.45 23.72 -3.92
N ASP A 74 -6.68 23.72 -4.43
CA ASP A 74 -7.88 23.34 -3.68
C ASP A 74 -8.10 24.18 -2.39
N GLY A 75 -7.61 25.44 -2.40
CA GLY A 75 -7.72 26.39 -1.30
C GLY A 75 -6.43 26.55 -0.49
N ASP A 76 -5.51 25.59 -0.58
CA ASP A 76 -4.26 25.57 0.18
C ASP A 76 -3.09 26.16 -0.63
N MET A 77 -2.26 26.94 0.05
CA MET A 77 -1.03 27.47 -0.53
C MET A 77 0.09 26.42 -0.41
N ILE A 78 0.53 25.91 -1.56
CA ILE A 78 1.61 24.95 -1.66
C ILE A 78 2.83 25.67 -2.24
N THR A 79 3.95 25.58 -1.52
CA THR A 79 5.23 26.05 -2.04
C THR A 79 5.78 25.03 -3.02
N ILE A 80 6.12 25.51 -4.21
CA ILE A 80 6.72 24.73 -5.29
C ILE A 80 8.09 25.30 -5.62
N ASN A 81 8.99 24.46 -6.09
CA ASN A 81 10.24 24.87 -6.70
C ASN A 81 10.30 24.31 -8.13
N SER A 82 10.37 25.21 -9.11
CA SER A 82 10.40 24.86 -10.54
C SER A 82 9.27 23.90 -10.95
N GLY A 83 8.06 24.14 -10.43
CA GLY A 83 6.87 23.34 -10.71
C GLY A 83 6.64 22.11 -9.82
N TYR A 84 7.62 21.70 -9.01
CA TYR A 84 7.48 20.52 -8.13
C TYR A 84 7.21 20.95 -6.68
N PRO A 85 6.35 20.21 -5.93
CA PRO A 85 6.10 20.50 -4.52
C PRO A 85 7.37 20.32 -3.70
N ILE A 86 7.63 21.25 -2.79
CA ILE A 86 8.70 21.13 -1.80
C ILE A 86 8.08 21.01 -0.41
N GLY A 87 8.71 20.23 0.46
CA GLY A 87 8.28 20.13 1.86
C GLY A 87 8.45 21.47 2.56
N ASN A 88 7.40 21.95 3.21
CA ASN A 88 7.47 23.06 4.18
C ASN A 88 7.66 22.46 5.57
N TRP A 89 8.91 22.14 5.93
CA TRP A 89 9.19 21.76 7.32
C TRP A 89 9.13 23.03 8.19
N ASP A 90 8.13 23.13 9.06
CA ASP A 90 7.90 24.28 9.95
C ASP A 90 8.68 24.20 11.28
N GLY A 91 9.49 23.15 11.46
CA GLY A 91 10.39 23.05 12.60
C GLY A 91 9.74 22.56 13.88
N THR A 92 8.47 22.16 13.85
CA THR A 92 7.73 21.62 15.01
C THR A 92 7.46 20.13 14.94
#